data_AF-A0A934U290-F1
#
_entry.id   AF-A0A934U290-F1
#
_cell.length_a   1.000
_cell.length_b   1.000
_cell.length_c   1.000
_cell.angle_alpha   90.00
_cell.angle_beta   90.00
_cell.angle_gamma   90.00
#
_symmetry.space_group_name_H-M   'P 1'
#
loop_
_entity.id
_entity.type
_entity.pdbx_description
1 polymer ?
#
loop_
_entity_poly.entity_id
_entity_poly.type
_entity_poly.pdbx_seq_one_letter_code
_entity_poly.pdbx_strand_id
1 'polypeptide(L)'
;MKRVFTIIIAAVLALAMLTACGAKNVDLKKVLDDINSKYDLSTLTAVDNVENLKRYYTIPPEDVKQFAAEFTKAASEGYTEVILIEAVDADAAGRIKTQLDSRLRSQLSDAKSYNAEQVSMIEACSPKDNGNFVWLVISDKQADINADIEKALK
;
A
#
# COMPACT_ATOMS: atom_id res chain seq x y z
N MET A 1 29.13 37.33 46.98
CA MET A 1 28.22 36.27 46.49
C MET A 1 28.66 35.92 45.07
N LYS A 2 29.11 34.69 44.88
CA LYS A 2 30.04 34.26 43.82
C LYS A 2 29.29 33.45 42.75
N ARG A 3 29.40 33.91 41.48
CA ARG A 3 29.43 33.17 40.20
C ARG A 3 28.45 32.00 39.95
N VAL A 4 27.45 32.21 39.08
CA VAL A 4 27.00 31.34 37.95
C VAL A 4 26.00 32.19 37.12
N PHE A 5 26.25 32.76 35.93
CA PHE A 5 26.44 32.21 34.57
C PHE A 5 25.34 31.23 34.07
N THR A 6 24.57 31.71 33.07
CA THR A 6 24.35 31.01 31.77
C THR A 6 23.15 30.04 31.62
N ILE A 7 22.22 30.43 30.72
CA ILE A 7 21.43 29.61 29.77
C ILE A 7 20.46 28.56 30.34
N ILE A 8 19.17 28.66 29.99
CA ILE A 8 18.34 27.57 29.40
C ILE A 8 17.21 28.24 28.59
N ILE A 9 17.56 28.60 27.35
CA ILE A 9 16.64 28.58 26.20
C ILE A 9 16.88 27.19 25.60
N ALA A 10 16.16 26.17 26.07
CA ALA A 10 16.07 24.81 25.50
C ALA A 10 15.39 23.85 26.49
N ALA A 11 14.07 23.94 26.68
CA ALA A 11 13.36 22.94 27.49
C ALA A 11 11.86 22.76 27.13
N VAL A 12 11.46 23.05 25.88
CA VAL A 12 10.11 22.68 25.38
C VAL A 12 10.23 22.11 23.96
N LEU A 13 11.20 21.22 23.76
CA LEU A 13 11.43 20.48 22.50
C LEU A 13 11.66 18.99 22.74
N ALA A 14 11.26 18.50 23.90
CA ALA A 14 11.25 17.08 24.22
C ALA A 14 9.89 16.78 24.85
N LEU A 15 9.27 15.68 24.43
CA LEU A 15 7.97 15.11 24.78
C LEU A 15 6.86 15.35 23.73
N ALA A 16 6.40 14.22 23.19
CA ALA A 16 5.43 13.98 22.11
C ALA A 16 6.07 14.01 20.70
N MET A 17 6.30 12.91 19.99
CA MET A 17 5.85 11.52 20.15
C MET A 17 6.89 10.62 19.46
N LEU A 18 7.88 10.14 20.21
CA LEU A 18 8.50 8.86 19.85
C LEU A 18 7.51 7.78 20.29
N THR A 19 6.40 7.64 19.56
CA THR A 19 5.78 6.31 19.45
C THR A 19 6.87 5.47 18.81
N ALA A 20 7.62 4.78 19.66
CA ALA A 20 8.46 3.69 19.27
C ALA A 20 7.54 2.68 18.58
N CYS A 21 7.35 2.88 17.29
CA CYS A 21 6.78 1.92 16.37
C CYS A 21 7.80 0.79 16.41
N GLY A 22 7.60 -0.18 17.29
CA GLY A 22 8.39 -1.40 17.30
C GLY A 22 8.24 -1.96 15.90
N ALA A 23 9.31 -1.88 15.10
CA ALA A 23 9.28 -2.29 13.71
C ALA A 23 8.98 -3.78 13.67
N LYS A 24 7.70 -4.13 13.52
CA LYS A 24 7.32 -5.48 13.16
C LYS A 24 7.88 -5.69 11.76
N ASN A 25 8.75 -6.68 11.65
CA ASN A 25 9.22 -7.14 10.36
C ASN A 25 8.09 -7.97 9.74
N VAL A 26 7.14 -7.28 9.11
CA VAL A 26 6.04 -7.92 8.38
C VAL A 26 6.59 -8.46 7.07
N ASP A 27 6.24 -9.69 6.71
CA ASP A 27 6.52 -10.27 5.40
C ASP A 27 5.30 -10.08 4.50
N LEU A 28 5.35 -9.12 3.58
CA LEU A 28 4.21 -8.80 2.72
C LEU A 28 3.86 -9.93 1.75
N LYS A 29 4.84 -10.76 1.37
CA LYS A 29 4.58 -11.93 0.53
C LYS A 29 3.72 -12.93 1.30
N LYS A 30 4.07 -13.17 2.56
CA LYS A 30 3.25 -14.04 3.43
C LYS A 30 1.84 -13.48 3.63
N VAL A 31 1.70 -12.16 3.81
CA VAL A 31 0.37 -11.52 3.92
C VAL A 31 -0.44 -11.76 2.65
N LEU A 32 0.14 -11.56 1.46
CA LEU A 32 -0.54 -11.82 0.19
C LEU A 32 -0.91 -13.30 0.02
N ASP A 33 0.02 -14.22 0.32
CA ASP A 33 -0.24 -15.67 0.27
C ASP A 33 -1.43 -16.08 1.17
N ASP A 34 -1.50 -15.51 2.40
CA ASP A 34 -2.58 -15.77 3.36
C ASP A 34 -3.93 -15.18 2.87
N ILE A 35 -3.93 -13.99 2.24
CA ILE A 35 -5.11 -13.38 1.61
C ILE A 35 -5.60 -14.22 0.43
N ASN A 36 -4.72 -14.59 -0.49
CA ASN A 36 -5.07 -15.41 -1.65
C ASN A 36 -5.67 -16.74 -1.23
N SER A 37 -5.08 -17.40 -0.23
CA SER A 37 -5.57 -18.66 0.31
C SER A 37 -6.97 -18.53 0.94
N LYS A 38 -7.26 -17.41 1.60
CA LYS A 38 -8.54 -17.17 2.28
C LYS A 38 -9.66 -16.77 1.32
N TYR A 39 -9.35 -15.95 0.33
CA TYR A 39 -10.35 -15.33 -0.55
C TYR A 39 -10.50 -16.02 -1.91
N ASP A 40 -9.64 -16.99 -2.20
CA ASP A 40 -9.54 -17.71 -3.47
C ASP A 40 -9.42 -16.74 -4.65
N LEU A 41 -8.40 -15.88 -4.57
CA LEU A 41 -8.06 -14.96 -5.66
C LEU A 41 -7.33 -15.75 -6.75
N SER A 42 -8.03 -16.67 -7.41
CA SER A 42 -7.46 -17.51 -8.46
C SER A 42 -7.22 -16.72 -9.75
N THR A 43 -6.21 -17.13 -10.52
CA THR A 43 -5.79 -16.59 -11.84
C THR A 43 -5.08 -15.23 -11.85
N LEU A 44 -4.54 -14.78 -10.72
CA LEU A 44 -3.73 -13.56 -10.70
C LEU A 44 -2.30 -13.79 -11.19
N THR A 45 -1.76 -12.77 -11.84
CA THR A 45 -0.36 -12.69 -12.28
C THR A 45 0.44 -11.94 -11.23
N ALA A 46 1.50 -12.57 -10.72
CA ALA A 46 2.43 -11.95 -9.79
C ALA A 46 3.29 -10.86 -10.45
N VAL A 47 3.63 -9.84 -9.67
CA VAL A 47 4.62 -8.82 -10.02
C VAL A 47 5.96 -9.25 -9.41
N ASP A 48 6.77 -9.96 -10.17
CA ASP A 48 7.91 -10.71 -9.60
C ASP A 48 9.15 -9.86 -9.26
N ASN A 49 9.19 -8.57 -9.65
CA ASN A 49 10.34 -7.71 -9.42
C ASN A 49 9.99 -6.21 -9.47
N VAL A 50 10.93 -5.39 -8.97
CA VAL A 50 10.79 -3.92 -8.90
C VAL A 50 10.72 -3.23 -10.27
N GLU A 51 11.28 -3.82 -11.33
CA GLU A 51 11.17 -3.26 -12.69
C GLU A 51 9.74 -3.39 -13.22
N ASN A 52 9.09 -4.52 -12.96
CA ASN A 52 7.67 -4.71 -13.27
C ASN A 52 6.78 -3.80 -12.41
N LEU A 53 7.16 -3.57 -11.14
CA LEU A 53 6.46 -2.61 -10.29
C LEU A 53 6.52 -1.20 -10.90
N LYS A 54 7.69 -0.74 -11.32
CA LYS A 54 7.84 0.54 -12.04
C LYS A 54 7.06 0.56 -13.35
N ARG A 55 7.08 -0.53 -14.12
CA ARG A 55 6.38 -0.62 -15.41
C ARG A 55 4.86 -0.53 -15.28
N TYR A 56 4.27 -1.26 -14.32
CA TYR A 56 2.81 -1.37 -14.21
C TYR A 56 2.20 -0.29 -13.32
N TYR A 57 2.94 0.20 -12.34
CA TYR A 57 2.44 1.13 -11.32
C TYR A 57 3.13 2.49 -11.36
N THR A 58 4.19 2.68 -12.16
CA THR A 58 5.01 3.91 -12.14
C THR A 58 5.62 4.21 -10.77
N ILE A 59 5.81 3.17 -9.95
CA ILE A 59 6.39 3.28 -8.62
C ILE A 59 7.92 3.16 -8.73
N PRO A 60 8.69 4.14 -8.26
CA PRO A 60 10.15 4.08 -8.28
C PRO A 60 10.67 3.00 -7.31
N PRO A 61 11.61 2.12 -7.72
CA PRO A 61 12.19 1.10 -6.85
C PRO A 61 12.83 1.65 -5.57
N GLU A 62 13.39 2.86 -5.63
CA GLU A 62 14.02 3.54 -4.49
C GLU A 62 13.03 3.92 -3.37
N ASP A 63 11.74 4.00 -3.68
CA ASP A 63 10.69 4.30 -2.71
C ASP A 63 10.25 3.05 -1.94
N VAL A 64 10.70 1.86 -2.35
CA VAL A 64 10.16 0.55 -1.93
C VAL A 64 11.17 -0.22 -1.10
N LYS A 65 10.79 -0.57 0.13
CA LYS A 65 11.55 -1.47 1.01
C LYS A 65 11.25 -2.94 0.71
N GLN A 66 9.97 -3.26 0.54
CA GLN A 66 9.48 -4.56 0.08
C GLN A 66 8.08 -4.41 -0.52
N PHE A 67 7.67 -5.38 -1.34
CA PHE A 67 6.34 -5.41 -1.90
C PHE A 67 5.89 -6.84 -2.18
N ALA A 68 4.58 -7.03 -2.29
CA ALA A 68 3.96 -8.21 -2.84
C ALA A 68 2.73 -7.76 -3.63
N ALA A 69 2.62 -8.18 -4.89
CA ALA A 69 1.53 -7.74 -5.74
C ALA A 69 1.12 -8.80 -6.75
N GLU A 70 -0.18 -8.89 -6.96
CA GLU A 70 -0.84 -9.80 -7.89
C GLU A 70 -2.02 -9.11 -8.53
N PHE A 71 -2.20 -9.31 -9.84
CA PHE A 71 -3.27 -8.66 -10.61
C PHE A 71 -3.75 -9.50 -11.78
N THR A 72 -4.99 -9.27 -12.21
CA THR A 72 -5.53 -9.83 -13.45
C THR A 72 -4.88 -9.17 -14.65
N LYS A 73 -4.25 -9.96 -15.52
CA LYS A 73 -3.40 -9.43 -16.60
C LYS A 73 -4.20 -8.87 -17.78
N ALA A 74 -5.33 -9.51 -18.12
CA ALA A 74 -6.16 -9.13 -19.25
C ALA A 74 -7.52 -8.62 -18.78
N ALA A 75 -7.97 -7.49 -19.33
CA ALA A 75 -9.29 -6.93 -19.01
C ALA A 75 -10.46 -7.90 -19.30
N SER A 76 -10.27 -8.84 -20.23
CA SER A 76 -11.23 -9.92 -20.52
C SER A 76 -11.40 -10.93 -19.37
N GLU A 77 -10.42 -11.00 -18.46
CA GLU A 77 -10.45 -11.83 -17.25
C GLU A 77 -10.97 -11.03 -16.03
N GLY A 78 -11.28 -9.74 -16.23
CA GLY A 78 -11.78 -8.84 -15.21
C GLY A 78 -10.70 -7.97 -14.56
N TYR A 79 -11.10 -7.30 -13.48
CA TYR A 79 -10.26 -6.39 -12.70
C TYR A 79 -10.20 -6.90 -11.26
N THR A 80 -9.21 -7.75 -10.95
CA THR A 80 -8.86 -8.10 -9.57
C THR A 80 -7.39 -7.78 -9.35
N GLU A 81 -7.08 -7.10 -8.25
CA GLU A 81 -5.71 -6.66 -7.94
C GLU A 81 -5.53 -6.57 -6.42
N VAL A 82 -4.40 -7.07 -5.93
CA VAL A 82 -3.93 -6.83 -4.56
C VAL A 82 -2.48 -6.43 -4.65
N ILE A 83 -2.15 -5.24 -4.17
CA ILE A 83 -0.77 -4.75 -4.08
C ILE A 83 -0.51 -4.23 -2.68
N LEU A 84 0.53 -4.75 -2.05
CA LEU A 84 1.03 -4.39 -0.73
C LEU A 84 2.45 -3.84 -0.90
N ILE A 85 2.73 -2.66 -0.33
CA ILE A 85 4.06 -2.05 -0.39
C ILE A 85 4.43 -1.52 0.98
N GLU A 86 5.63 -1.85 1.46
CA GLU A 86 6.28 -1.12 2.54
C GLU A 86 7.25 -0.12 1.91
N ALA A 87 7.01 1.16 2.16
CA ALA A 87 7.86 2.24 1.70
C ALA A 87 9.12 2.38 2.58
N VAL A 88 10.17 2.97 2.02
CA VAL A 88 11.41 3.26 2.76
C VAL A 88 11.20 4.29 3.87
N ASP A 89 10.25 5.20 3.69
CA ASP A 89 9.84 6.22 4.66
C ASP A 89 8.42 6.75 4.37
N ALA A 90 7.96 7.70 5.19
CA ALA A 90 6.62 8.28 5.10
C ALA A 90 6.42 9.14 3.83
N ASP A 91 7.47 9.80 3.33
CA ASP A 91 7.37 10.61 2.12
C ASP A 91 7.23 9.71 0.89
N ALA A 92 8.00 8.62 0.85
CA ALA A 92 7.87 7.55 -0.14
C ALA A 92 6.48 6.90 -0.09
N ALA A 93 5.93 6.65 1.10
CA ALA A 93 4.56 6.14 1.25
C ALA A 93 3.53 7.09 0.61
N GLY A 94 3.66 8.41 0.82
CA GLY A 94 2.81 9.41 0.18
C GLY A 94 2.89 9.40 -1.36
N ARG A 95 4.10 9.27 -1.90
CA ARG A 95 4.32 9.14 -3.36
C ARG A 95 3.70 7.86 -3.91
N ILE A 96 3.94 6.73 -3.26
CA ILE A 96 3.38 5.42 -3.64
C ILE A 96 1.85 5.46 -3.64
N LYS A 97 1.22 6.02 -2.60
CA LYS A 97 -0.25 6.15 -2.54
C LYS A 97 -0.83 6.92 -3.73
N THR A 98 -0.14 7.97 -4.16
CA THR A 98 -0.52 8.76 -5.35
C THR A 98 -0.44 7.92 -6.64
N GLN A 99 0.58 7.06 -6.76
CA GLN A 99 0.70 6.15 -7.89
C GLN A 99 -0.39 5.06 -7.89
N LEU A 100 -0.74 4.52 -6.71
CA LEU A 100 -1.85 3.57 -6.59
C LEU A 100 -3.21 4.21 -6.90
N ASP A 101 -3.43 5.48 -6.51
CA ASP A 101 -4.64 6.21 -6.92
C ASP A 101 -4.71 6.38 -8.44
N SER A 102 -3.58 6.73 -9.07
CA SER A 102 -3.47 6.84 -10.53
C SER A 102 -3.74 5.50 -11.23
N ARG A 103 -3.23 4.39 -10.67
CA ARG A 103 -3.48 3.02 -11.15
C ARG A 103 -4.97 2.66 -11.07
N LEU A 104 -5.61 2.92 -9.93
CA LEU A 104 -7.04 2.69 -9.74
C LEU A 104 -7.88 3.47 -10.78
N ARG A 105 -7.54 4.74 -11.00
CA ARG A 105 -8.22 5.58 -11.99
C ARG A 105 -8.04 5.09 -13.42
N SER A 106 -6.85 4.58 -13.75
CA SER A 106 -6.60 3.94 -15.05
C SER A 106 -7.47 2.71 -15.23
N GLN A 107 -7.51 1.81 -14.24
CA GLN A 107 -8.37 0.62 -14.31
C GLN A 107 -9.85 0.97 -14.42
N LEU A 108 -10.32 1.97 -13.68
CA LEU A 108 -11.69 2.47 -13.78
C LEU A 108 -12.00 3.00 -15.19
N SER A 109 -11.07 3.74 -15.79
CA SER A 109 -11.22 4.25 -17.17
C SER A 109 -11.29 3.11 -18.19
N ASP A 110 -10.44 2.10 -18.02
CA ASP A 110 -10.45 0.92 -18.89
C ASP A 110 -11.75 0.12 -18.73
N ALA A 111 -12.18 -0.13 -17.48
CA ALA A 111 -13.42 -0.85 -17.20
C ALA A 111 -14.65 -0.14 -17.77
N LYS A 112 -14.71 1.20 -17.73
CA LYS A 112 -15.77 1.98 -18.39
C LYS A 112 -15.86 1.73 -19.90
N SER A 113 -14.77 1.32 -20.53
CA SER A 113 -14.70 1.04 -21.97
C SER A 113 -14.92 -0.43 -22.31
N TYR A 114 -14.49 -1.36 -21.45
CA TYR A 114 -14.41 -2.79 -21.78
C TYR A 114 -15.21 -3.72 -20.86
N ASN A 115 -15.56 -3.28 -19.64
CA ASN A 115 -16.22 -4.11 -18.63
C ASN A 115 -17.10 -3.27 -17.68
N ALA A 116 -18.21 -2.76 -18.22
CA ALA A 116 -19.12 -1.88 -17.49
C ALA A 116 -19.69 -2.52 -16.20
N GLU A 117 -19.80 -3.85 -16.17
CA GLU A 117 -20.34 -4.60 -15.02
C GLU A 117 -19.45 -4.48 -13.77
N GLN A 118 -18.14 -4.29 -13.93
CA GLN A 118 -17.20 -4.17 -12.83
C GLN A 118 -16.91 -2.72 -12.39
N VAL A 119 -17.47 -1.72 -13.09
CA VAL A 119 -17.23 -0.29 -12.79
C VAL A 119 -17.59 0.05 -11.35
N SER A 120 -18.78 -0.33 -10.88
CA SER A 120 -19.22 -0.02 -9.51
C SER A 120 -18.38 -0.69 -8.43
N MET A 121 -17.81 -1.87 -8.72
CA MET A 121 -16.87 -2.54 -7.81
C MET A 121 -15.57 -1.73 -7.71
N ILE A 122 -15.00 -1.30 -8.84
CA ILE A 122 -13.77 -0.51 -8.87
C ILE A 122 -13.97 0.86 -8.19
N GLU A 123 -15.13 1.51 -8.39
CA GLU A 123 -15.47 2.80 -7.75
C GLU A 123 -15.57 2.71 -6.21
N ALA A 124 -15.83 1.52 -5.66
CA ALA A 124 -15.84 1.29 -4.21
C ALA A 124 -14.44 1.07 -3.61
N CYS A 125 -13.41 0.95 -4.46
CA CYS A 125 -12.03 0.71 -4.03
C CYS A 125 -11.27 2.03 -3.80
N SER A 126 -10.23 1.98 -2.98
CA SER A 126 -9.35 3.14 -2.72
C SER A 126 -8.02 2.67 -2.18
N PRO A 127 -6.88 3.31 -2.53
CA PRO A 127 -5.63 3.07 -1.82
C PRO A 127 -5.76 3.39 -0.33
N LYS A 128 -5.11 2.57 0.50
CA LYS A 128 -5.05 2.69 1.96
C LYS A 128 -3.60 2.80 2.41
N ASP A 129 -3.40 3.29 3.62
CA ASP A 129 -2.07 3.41 4.24
C ASP A 129 -2.12 3.23 5.76
N ASN A 130 -1.00 2.79 6.32
CA ASN A 130 -0.73 2.70 7.75
C ASN A 130 0.78 2.87 7.99
N GLY A 131 1.21 4.08 8.35
CA GLY A 131 2.63 4.41 8.46
C GLY A 131 3.32 4.30 7.11
N ASN A 132 4.37 3.48 7.02
CA ASN A 132 5.09 3.25 5.76
C ASN A 132 4.41 2.22 4.85
N PHE A 133 3.37 1.53 5.32
CA PHE A 133 2.65 0.55 4.50
C PHE A 133 1.58 1.24 3.67
N VAL A 134 1.51 0.89 2.39
CA VAL A 134 0.51 1.38 1.44
C VAL A 134 0.00 0.20 0.63
N TRP A 135 -1.31 0.14 0.40
CA TRP A 135 -1.88 -0.93 -0.40
C TRP A 135 -3.10 -0.50 -1.20
N LEU A 136 -3.43 -1.30 -2.21
CA LEU A 136 -4.65 -1.21 -3.00
C LEU A 136 -5.23 -2.61 -3.18
N VAL A 137 -6.54 -2.72 -3.00
CA VAL A 137 -7.33 -3.92 -3.29
C VAL A 137 -8.42 -3.51 -4.27
N ILE A 138 -8.45 -4.16 -5.43
CA ILE A 138 -9.53 -4.09 -6.41
C ILE A 138 -10.18 -5.47 -6.41
N SER A 139 -11.37 -5.57 -5.81
CA SER A 139 -12.16 -6.80 -5.69
C SER A 139 -13.53 -6.45 -5.12
N ASP A 140 -14.55 -7.26 -5.43
CA ASP A 140 -15.85 -7.22 -4.76
C ASP A 140 -15.75 -7.50 -3.24
N LYS A 141 -14.70 -8.19 -2.80
CA LYS A 141 -14.39 -8.47 -1.39
C LYS A 141 -13.44 -7.45 -0.75
N GLN A 142 -13.24 -6.27 -1.36
CA GLN A 142 -12.24 -5.30 -0.90
C GLN A 142 -12.37 -4.96 0.60
N ALA A 143 -13.58 -4.88 1.13
CA ALA A 143 -13.80 -4.48 2.53
C ALA A 143 -13.20 -5.49 3.51
N ASP A 144 -13.45 -6.79 3.28
CA ASP A 144 -12.97 -7.87 4.13
C ASP A 144 -11.46 -8.07 3.97
N ILE A 145 -10.95 -8.00 2.74
CA ILE A 145 -9.51 -8.09 2.43
C ILE A 145 -8.75 -6.93 3.10
N ASN A 146 -9.27 -5.70 2.99
CA ASN A 146 -8.66 -4.53 3.65
C ASN A 146 -8.60 -4.72 5.17
N ALA A 147 -9.67 -5.22 5.80
CA ALA A 147 -9.68 -5.45 7.25
C ALA A 147 -8.65 -6.50 7.70
N ASP A 148 -8.45 -7.57 6.92
CA ASP A 148 -7.42 -8.58 7.21
C ASP A 148 -6.00 -8.04 7.00
N ILE A 149 -5.76 -7.26 5.95
CA ILE A 149 -4.48 -6.58 5.72
C ILE A 149 -4.17 -5.65 6.91
N GLU A 150 -5.12 -4.79 7.30
CA GLU A 150 -4.95 -3.89 8.44
C GLU A 150 -4.62 -4.64 9.74
N LYS A 151 -5.21 -5.82 9.94
CA LYS A 151 -4.91 -6.68 11.09
C LYS A 151 -3.51 -7.27 11.01
N ALA A 152 -3.06 -7.67 9.82
CA ALA A 152 -1.73 -8.23 9.60
C ALA A 152 -0.60 -7.18 9.74
N LEU A 153 -0.90 -5.91 9.46
CA LEU A 153 0.04 -4.79 9.52
C LEU A 153 0.14 -4.12 10.92
N LYS A 154 -0.72 -4.47 11.87
CA LYS A 154 -0.66 -4.03 13.29
C LYS A 154 0.35 -4.86 14.07
#